data_AF-A0A9E6VTV8-F1
#
_entry.id   AF-A0A9E6VTV8-F1
#
_cell.length_a   1.000
_cell.length_b   1.000
_cell.length_c   1.000
_cell.angle_alpha   90.00
_cell.angle_beta   90.00
_cell.angle_gamma   90.00
#
_symmetry.space_group_name_H-M   'P 1'
#
loop_
_entity.id
_entity.type
_entity.pdbx_description
1 polymer ?
#
loop_
_entity_poly.entity_id
_entity_poly.type
_entity_poly.pdbx_seq_one_letter_code
_entity_poly.pdbx_strand_id
1 'polypeptide(L)'
;MRILLRSFLLLLLCSPVSAQQYPERNAAASADYDAKLKAGDKGIAVGNDGMQRVVKILQRTDSLYQAAPPDITEWELKNRPNSAKWYKANSIYPYYDLPAFKSKAGKYEGDVKHLLLCFAQKYKFRLDIVTGQKTWPTYFLKDEAEKQSLLKKLEELYTILQGMGELPNTFLSFESNPRMWFLIARDREEYVNCLALVKDPDKGRIVDMYLKEIEKSKTAAQNFTGGTDGLYNAGSFEWMYRALSPSRRTEFIKTQTGWNDDAEIVAKLNKALDDLKTVCAPKVSLLKMSDDLFKYRDAASEAVMKNHLKNPPTLKIMKTGMSDNDWLIAKNDYGIPLYRYKRGQMWVKNSADDHGYCKGLYFVVRQDYSGGGTYGASHVNNYIEELYGCP
;
A
#
# COMPACT_ATOMS: atom_id res chain seq x y z
N MET A 1 23.70 -71.49 73.19
CA MET A 1 23.15 -72.09 71.96
C MET A 1 22.31 -71.02 71.27
N ARG A 2 22.81 -70.30 70.23
CA ARG A 2 22.84 -70.67 68.79
C ARG A 2 21.41 -71.00 68.30
N ILE A 3 20.76 -70.38 67.29
CA ILE A 3 21.14 -69.71 66.02
C ILE A 3 19.87 -68.94 65.53
N LEU A 4 19.89 -67.62 65.25
CA LEU A 4 19.95 -66.95 63.93
C LEU A 4 19.07 -67.53 62.79
N LEU A 5 18.02 -66.81 62.37
CA LEU A 5 17.67 -66.72 60.94
C LEU A 5 16.87 -65.43 60.63
N ARG A 6 17.51 -64.57 59.82
CA ARG A 6 16.95 -63.43 59.09
C ARG A 6 15.93 -63.92 58.06
N SER A 7 14.93 -63.11 57.70
CA SER A 7 14.64 -62.75 56.30
C SER A 7 13.48 -61.75 56.12
N PHE A 8 13.83 -60.67 55.41
CA PHE A 8 13.04 -59.91 54.44
C PHE A 8 11.78 -59.15 54.85
N LEU A 9 12.07 -57.93 55.30
CA LEU A 9 11.34 -56.69 55.04
C LEU A 9 10.99 -56.55 53.54
N LEU A 10 9.70 -56.56 53.19
CA LEU A 10 9.21 -56.05 51.90
C LEU A 10 8.51 -54.72 52.14
N LEU A 11 9.30 -53.64 52.20
CA LEU A 11 8.77 -52.29 52.03
C LEU A 11 8.28 -52.19 50.59
N LEU A 12 6.95 -52.09 50.41
CA LEU A 12 6.35 -51.53 49.21
C LEU A 12 6.80 -50.08 49.13
N LEU A 13 7.89 -49.87 48.39
CA LEU A 13 8.34 -48.57 47.94
C LEU A 13 7.22 -47.97 47.07
N CYS A 14 6.50 -47.01 47.63
CA CYS A 14 5.92 -45.94 46.82
C CYS A 14 7.09 -45.33 46.04
N SER A 15 7.10 -45.54 44.72
CA SER A 15 8.02 -44.86 43.83
C SER A 15 7.93 -43.35 44.08
N PRO A 16 9.06 -42.64 44.17
CA PRO A 16 9.04 -41.19 44.30
C PRO A 16 8.39 -40.62 43.04
N VAL A 17 7.43 -39.72 43.25
CA VAL A 17 6.82 -38.86 42.23
C VAL A 17 7.94 -38.23 41.43
N SER A 18 8.19 -38.74 40.22
CA SER A 18 9.18 -38.17 39.31
C SER A 18 8.69 -36.78 38.91
N ALA A 19 9.50 -35.75 39.20
CA ALA A 19 9.45 -34.39 38.64
C ALA A 19 8.05 -33.94 38.19
N GLN A 20 7.28 -33.35 39.11
CA GLN A 20 6.02 -32.70 38.78
C GLN A 20 6.31 -31.54 37.82
N GLN A 21 6.20 -31.80 36.52
CA GLN A 21 6.30 -30.79 35.48
C GLN A 21 5.26 -29.72 35.80
N TYR A 22 5.70 -28.47 36.00
CA TYR A 22 4.79 -27.36 36.27
C TYR A 22 3.69 -27.35 35.20
N PRO A 23 2.41 -27.20 35.57
CA PRO A 23 1.33 -27.27 34.62
C PRO A 23 1.49 -26.16 33.58
N GLU A 24 1.33 -26.53 32.32
CA GLU A 24 1.37 -25.61 31.18
C GLU A 24 0.24 -24.57 31.32
N ARG A 25 0.52 -23.32 30.97
CA ARG A 25 -0.40 -22.19 31.15
C ARG A 25 -0.39 -21.25 29.94
N ASN A 26 -1.57 -20.87 29.48
CA ASN A 26 -1.76 -19.75 28.59
C ASN A 26 -1.85 -18.48 29.43
N ALA A 27 -0.78 -17.68 29.40
CA ALA A 27 -0.72 -16.41 30.13
C ALA A 27 -1.68 -15.35 29.58
N ALA A 28 -2.13 -15.48 28.33
CA ALA A 28 -3.05 -14.54 27.69
C ALA A 28 -4.52 -14.78 28.06
N ALA A 29 -4.87 -15.97 28.56
CA ALA A 29 -6.23 -16.29 29.00
C ALA A 29 -6.46 -15.91 30.46
N SER A 30 -7.68 -15.47 30.79
CA SER A 30 -8.10 -15.23 32.17
C SER A 30 -7.83 -16.46 33.04
N ALA A 31 -7.29 -16.28 34.25
CA ALA A 31 -6.99 -17.38 35.16
C ALA A 31 -8.24 -18.17 35.56
N ASP A 32 -9.41 -17.54 35.50
CA ASP A 32 -10.70 -18.12 35.88
C ASP A 32 -11.42 -18.81 34.70
N TYR A 33 -10.81 -18.82 33.51
CA TYR A 33 -11.40 -19.54 32.37
C TYR A 33 -11.33 -21.06 32.59
N ASP A 34 -12.47 -21.72 32.41
CA ASP A 34 -12.58 -23.18 32.42
C ASP A 34 -13.59 -23.64 31.36
N ALA A 35 -13.13 -24.42 30.38
CA ALA A 35 -13.97 -25.00 29.33
C ALA A 35 -14.94 -26.09 29.83
N LYS A 36 -14.80 -26.52 31.09
CA LYS A 36 -15.60 -27.56 31.75
C LYS A 36 -15.62 -28.91 31.00
N LEU A 37 -14.56 -29.23 30.27
CA LEU A 37 -14.44 -30.52 29.58
C LEU A 37 -14.32 -31.68 30.59
N LYS A 38 -14.69 -32.88 30.16
CA LYS A 38 -14.67 -34.12 30.94
C LYS A 38 -13.60 -35.06 30.43
N ALA A 39 -13.25 -36.06 31.26
CA ALA A 39 -12.40 -37.16 30.81
C ALA A 39 -13.02 -37.86 29.59
N GLY A 40 -12.19 -38.13 28.58
CA GLY A 40 -12.61 -38.67 27.28
C GLY A 40 -12.87 -37.62 26.21
N ASP A 41 -13.16 -36.36 26.58
CA ASP A 41 -13.43 -35.29 25.62
C ASP A 41 -12.18 -34.95 24.81
N LYS A 42 -12.37 -34.49 23.58
CA LYS A 42 -11.33 -33.80 22.81
C LYS A 42 -11.31 -32.33 23.20
N GLY A 43 -10.13 -31.73 23.15
CA GLY A 43 -9.95 -30.30 23.37
C GLY A 43 -8.76 -29.76 22.58
N ILE A 44 -8.58 -28.44 22.67
CA ILE A 44 -7.37 -27.76 22.20
C ILE A 44 -6.58 -27.31 23.43
N ALA A 45 -5.36 -27.81 23.56
CA ALA A 45 -4.42 -27.37 24.58
C ALA A 45 -3.50 -26.29 24.02
N VAL A 46 -3.27 -25.24 24.82
CA VAL A 46 -2.26 -24.21 24.57
C VAL A 46 -1.20 -24.31 25.65
N GLY A 47 0.03 -24.59 25.22
CA GLY A 47 1.19 -24.69 26.10
C GLY A 47 1.78 -23.34 26.48
N ASN A 48 2.81 -23.34 27.34
CA ASN A 48 3.60 -22.16 27.65
C ASN A 48 4.31 -21.55 26.41
N ASP A 49 4.50 -22.38 25.38
CA ASP A 49 5.06 -21.97 24.08
C ASP A 49 4.04 -21.29 23.17
N GLY A 50 2.78 -21.15 23.60
CA GLY A 50 1.70 -20.56 22.81
C GLY A 50 1.18 -21.46 21.67
N MET A 51 1.69 -22.68 21.55
CA MET A 51 1.33 -23.58 20.45
C MET A 51 0.06 -24.37 20.76
N GLN A 52 -0.84 -24.43 19.78
CA GLN A 52 -2.08 -25.19 19.85
C GLN A 52 -1.88 -26.65 19.50
N ARG A 53 -2.49 -27.53 20.30
CA ARG A 53 -2.44 -28.98 20.09
C ARG A 53 -3.82 -29.58 20.30
N VAL A 54 -4.24 -30.45 19.39
CA VAL A 54 -5.40 -31.31 19.64
C VAL A 54 -5.01 -32.30 20.73
N VAL A 55 -5.86 -32.44 21.74
CA VAL A 55 -5.62 -33.36 22.86
C VAL A 55 -6.88 -34.14 23.21
N LYS A 56 -6.69 -35.28 23.87
CA LYS A 56 -7.73 -36.00 24.61
C LYS A 56 -7.54 -35.73 26.09
N ILE A 57 -8.63 -35.39 26.78
CA ILE A 57 -8.64 -35.19 28.22
C ILE A 57 -8.62 -36.57 28.90
N LEU A 58 -7.63 -36.81 29.75
CA LEU A 58 -7.49 -38.06 30.50
C LEU A 58 -8.20 -37.97 31.85
N GLN A 59 -7.99 -36.86 32.56
CA GLN A 59 -8.65 -36.55 33.82
C GLN A 59 -8.64 -35.04 34.10
N ARG A 60 -9.48 -34.64 35.05
CA ARG A 60 -9.66 -33.25 35.46
C ARG A 60 -9.72 -33.15 36.98
N THR A 61 -9.12 -32.09 37.52
CA THR A 61 -9.36 -31.57 38.87
C THR A 61 -9.94 -30.15 38.77
N ASP A 62 -10.31 -29.52 39.88
CA ASP A 62 -10.98 -28.21 39.90
C ASP A 62 -10.27 -27.09 39.12
N SER A 63 -8.95 -27.18 38.92
CA SER A 63 -8.18 -26.16 38.20
C SER A 63 -7.17 -26.70 37.17
N LEU A 64 -7.15 -28.01 36.95
CA LEU A 64 -6.17 -28.66 36.09
C LEU A 64 -6.79 -29.73 35.20
N TYR A 65 -6.22 -29.87 34.02
CA TYR A 65 -6.51 -30.94 33.07
C TYR A 65 -5.24 -31.75 32.84
N GLN A 66 -5.33 -33.07 32.94
CA GLN A 66 -4.32 -33.94 32.38
C GLN A 66 -4.75 -34.33 30.97
N ALA A 67 -3.91 -34.06 29.98
CA ALA A 67 -4.23 -34.27 28.58
C ALA A 67 -3.04 -34.85 27.82
N ALA A 68 -3.33 -35.59 26.76
CA ALA A 68 -2.36 -36.26 25.91
C ALA A 68 -2.77 -36.17 24.42
N PRO A 69 -1.88 -36.50 23.47
CA PRO A 69 -2.24 -36.63 22.06
C PRO A 69 -3.50 -37.50 21.88
N PRO A 70 -4.37 -37.19 20.91
CA PRO A 70 -5.69 -37.81 20.79
C PRO A 70 -5.63 -39.30 20.41
N ASP A 71 -4.54 -39.72 19.78
CA ASP A 71 -4.23 -41.06 19.29
C ASP A 71 -3.35 -41.87 20.26
N ILE A 72 -3.10 -41.36 21.48
CA ILE A 72 -2.26 -42.04 22.46
C ILE A 72 -2.82 -43.40 22.87
N THR A 73 -1.95 -44.42 22.87
CA THR A 73 -2.31 -45.78 23.30
C THR A 73 -2.16 -45.96 24.81
N GLU A 74 -2.86 -46.94 25.39
CA GLU A 74 -2.67 -47.33 26.80
C GLU A 74 -1.22 -47.75 27.10
N TRP A 75 -0.58 -48.43 26.14
CA TRP A 75 0.82 -48.81 26.25
C TRP A 75 1.72 -47.57 26.35
N GLU A 76 1.50 -46.55 25.54
CA GLU A 76 2.27 -45.30 25.60
C GLU A 76 2.01 -44.52 26.90
N LEU A 77 0.77 -44.46 27.37
CA LEU A 77 0.45 -43.86 28.67
C LEU A 77 1.21 -44.54 29.81
N LYS A 78 1.32 -45.88 29.76
CA LYS A 78 2.01 -46.67 30.80
C LYS A 78 3.54 -46.58 30.71
N ASN A 79 4.10 -46.57 29.51
CA ASN A 79 5.55 -46.70 29.29
C ASN A 79 6.24 -45.37 28.94
N ARG A 80 5.48 -44.31 28.64
CA ARG A 80 5.98 -42.96 28.35
C ARG A 80 5.20 -41.93 29.19
N PRO A 81 5.51 -41.81 30.50
CA PRO A 81 4.76 -40.93 31.40
C PRO A 81 4.76 -39.45 30.98
N ASN A 82 5.78 -39.02 30.23
CA ASN A 82 5.87 -37.65 29.69
C ASN A 82 4.92 -37.39 28.49
N SER A 83 4.24 -38.41 27.98
CA SER A 83 3.27 -38.27 26.88
C SER A 83 1.95 -37.63 27.35
N ALA A 84 1.68 -37.63 28.65
CA ALA A 84 0.57 -36.91 29.26
C ALA A 84 1.11 -35.68 30.02
N LYS A 85 0.51 -34.53 29.78
CA LYS A 85 0.90 -33.26 30.42
C LYS A 85 -0.25 -32.70 31.24
N TRP A 86 0.10 -31.96 32.29
CA TRP A 86 -0.85 -31.16 33.05
C TRP A 86 -0.93 -29.76 32.46
N TYR A 87 -2.15 -29.27 32.29
CA TYR A 87 -2.49 -27.93 31.84
C TYR A 87 -3.35 -27.26 32.89
N LYS A 88 -3.21 -25.95 33.07
CA LYS A 88 -4.19 -25.13 33.79
C LYS A 88 -5.52 -25.12 33.04
N ALA A 89 -6.63 -24.93 33.76
CA ALA A 89 -7.96 -24.82 33.13
C ALA A 89 -8.01 -23.76 32.03
N ASN A 90 -7.33 -22.63 32.25
CA ASN A 90 -7.22 -21.55 31.28
C ASN A 90 -6.35 -21.86 30.04
N SER A 91 -5.81 -23.07 29.92
CA SER A 91 -5.01 -23.57 28.80
C SER A 91 -5.74 -24.60 27.93
N ILE A 92 -6.94 -25.03 28.33
CA ILE A 92 -7.73 -26.03 27.60
C ILE A 92 -9.01 -25.39 27.09
N TYR A 93 -9.25 -25.51 25.79
CA TYR A 93 -10.41 -24.96 25.10
C TYR A 93 -11.25 -26.07 24.48
N PRO A 94 -12.55 -25.83 24.21
CA PRO A 94 -13.38 -26.73 23.44
C PRO A 94 -12.70 -27.16 22.13
N TYR A 95 -12.95 -28.39 21.71
CA TYR A 95 -12.41 -28.89 20.46
C TYR A 95 -12.96 -28.12 19.26
N TYR A 96 -12.06 -27.82 18.33
CA TYR A 96 -12.41 -27.53 16.94
C TYR A 96 -11.42 -28.27 16.04
N ASP A 97 -11.82 -28.52 14.80
CA ASP A 97 -10.94 -29.17 13.81
C ASP A 97 -9.87 -28.17 13.34
N LEU A 98 -8.76 -28.11 14.07
CA LEU A 98 -7.63 -27.22 13.82
C LEU A 98 -7.03 -27.41 12.41
N PRO A 99 -6.78 -28.65 11.91
CA PRO A 99 -6.38 -28.86 10.52
C PRO A 99 -7.39 -28.35 9.49
N ALA A 100 -8.70 -28.60 9.69
CA ALA A 100 -9.73 -28.10 8.79
C ALA A 100 -9.83 -26.57 8.82
N PHE A 101 -9.70 -25.95 9.99
CA PHE A 101 -9.66 -24.49 10.12
C PHE A 101 -8.50 -23.92 9.31
N LYS A 102 -7.27 -24.40 9.52
CA LYS A 102 -6.09 -23.93 8.78
C LYS A 102 -6.21 -24.14 7.27
N SER A 103 -6.68 -25.30 6.83
CA SER A 103 -6.75 -25.63 5.39
C SER A 103 -7.91 -24.94 4.67
N LYS A 104 -9.11 -24.84 5.29
CA LYS A 104 -10.31 -24.30 4.63
C LYS A 104 -10.45 -22.79 4.82
N ALA A 105 -10.15 -22.27 6.01
CA ALA A 105 -10.26 -20.85 6.30
C ALA A 105 -8.97 -20.08 5.94
N GLY A 106 -7.79 -20.72 6.00
CA GLY A 106 -6.50 -20.03 5.85
C GLY A 106 -6.34 -19.18 4.58
N LYS A 107 -7.01 -19.53 3.47
CA LYS A 107 -7.00 -18.71 2.24
C LYS A 107 -7.59 -17.30 2.41
N TYR A 108 -8.39 -17.07 3.47
CA TYR A 108 -8.98 -15.78 3.81
C TYR A 108 -8.18 -15.00 4.87
N GLU A 109 -6.98 -15.46 5.24
CA GLU A 109 -6.15 -14.81 6.26
C GLU A 109 -5.93 -13.32 5.95
N GLY A 110 -5.60 -12.99 4.70
CA GLY A 110 -5.42 -11.61 4.25
C GLY A 110 -6.68 -10.77 4.43
N ASP A 111 -7.85 -11.32 4.10
CA ASP A 111 -9.13 -10.61 4.20
C ASP A 111 -9.48 -10.30 5.68
N VAL A 112 -9.22 -11.25 6.59
CA VAL A 112 -9.38 -11.04 8.05
C VAL A 112 -8.35 -10.05 8.58
N LYS A 113 -7.09 -10.15 8.12
CA LYS A 113 -5.96 -9.31 8.54
C LYS A 113 -6.27 -7.82 8.37
N HIS A 114 -6.95 -7.45 7.28
CA HIS A 114 -7.32 -6.06 6.99
C HIS A 114 -8.28 -5.46 8.02
N LEU A 115 -9.04 -6.30 8.72
CA LEU A 115 -10.12 -5.88 9.62
C LEU A 115 -9.73 -5.89 11.10
N LEU A 116 -8.51 -6.32 11.44
CA LEU A 116 -8.08 -6.46 12.84
C LEU A 116 -8.01 -5.15 13.61
N LEU A 117 -7.73 -4.02 12.94
CA LEU A 117 -7.76 -2.71 13.60
C LEU A 117 -9.18 -2.38 14.07
N CYS A 118 -10.17 -2.54 13.19
CA CYS A 118 -11.58 -2.35 13.49
C CYS A 118 -12.08 -3.33 14.58
N PHE A 119 -11.65 -4.59 14.50
CA PHE A 119 -11.94 -5.58 15.54
C PHE A 119 -11.39 -5.16 16.91
N ALA A 120 -10.10 -4.79 16.97
CA ALA A 120 -9.46 -4.35 18.20
C ALA A 120 -10.17 -3.13 18.82
N GLN A 121 -10.54 -2.14 17.99
CA GLN A 121 -11.28 -0.96 18.43
C GLN A 121 -12.65 -1.32 19.02
N LYS A 122 -13.44 -2.15 18.32
CA LYS A 122 -14.78 -2.56 18.77
C LYS A 122 -14.74 -3.21 20.16
N TYR A 123 -13.81 -4.14 20.37
CA TYR A 123 -13.68 -4.87 21.63
C TYR A 123 -12.75 -4.18 22.65
N LYS A 124 -12.25 -2.98 22.33
CA LYS A 124 -11.30 -2.22 23.16
C LYS A 124 -10.05 -3.02 23.54
N PHE A 125 -9.62 -3.90 22.64
CA PHE A 125 -8.36 -4.62 22.80
C PHE A 125 -7.19 -3.77 22.29
N ARG A 126 -6.02 -3.95 22.89
CA ARG A 126 -4.79 -3.44 22.29
C ARG A 126 -4.51 -4.24 21.03
N LEU A 127 -4.10 -3.56 19.96
CA LEU A 127 -3.87 -4.19 18.66
C LEU A 127 -2.79 -5.26 18.71
N ASP A 128 -1.73 -5.05 19.50
CA ASP A 128 -0.62 -6.01 19.68
C ASP A 128 -1.06 -7.34 20.29
N ILE A 129 -2.12 -7.34 21.09
CA ILE A 129 -2.71 -8.57 21.64
C ILE A 129 -3.46 -9.35 20.56
N VAL A 130 -4.19 -8.65 19.69
CA VAL A 130 -4.97 -9.25 18.59
C VAL A 130 -4.04 -9.80 17.51
N THR A 131 -2.96 -9.09 17.20
CA THR A 131 -2.07 -9.39 16.07
C THR A 131 -0.81 -10.16 16.46
N GLY A 132 -0.43 -10.16 17.74
CA GLY A 132 0.88 -10.63 18.18
C GLY A 132 2.04 -9.71 17.77
N GLN A 133 1.77 -8.53 17.20
CA GLN A 133 2.78 -7.64 16.62
C GLN A 133 2.68 -6.22 17.20
N LYS A 134 3.83 -5.63 17.55
CA LYS A 134 3.91 -4.24 18.07
C LYS A 134 3.56 -3.19 17.01
N THR A 135 3.84 -3.50 15.75
CA THR A 135 3.57 -2.64 14.60
C THR A 135 2.64 -3.37 13.67
N TRP A 136 1.60 -2.70 13.18
CA TRP A 136 0.63 -3.29 12.27
C TRP A 136 0.44 -2.39 11.04
N PRO A 137 0.39 -2.94 9.82
CA PRO A 137 0.12 -2.15 8.63
C PRO A 137 -1.26 -1.49 8.70
N THR A 138 -1.37 -0.30 8.09
CA THR A 138 -2.66 0.33 7.85
C THR A 138 -3.23 -0.22 6.56
N TYR A 139 -4.41 -0.82 6.63
CA TYR A 139 -5.17 -1.29 5.48
C TYR A 139 -6.29 -0.30 5.19
N PHE A 140 -6.67 -0.16 3.93
CA PHE A 140 -7.77 0.68 3.48
C PHE A 140 -8.43 0.04 2.24
N LEU A 141 -9.63 0.48 1.90
CA LEU A 141 -10.34 0.07 0.69
C LEU A 141 -10.13 1.14 -0.38
N LYS A 142 -9.75 0.73 -1.59
CA LYS A 142 -9.48 1.65 -2.70
C LYS A 142 -10.77 2.20 -3.31
N ASP A 143 -11.77 1.34 -3.43
CA ASP A 143 -13.03 1.64 -4.09
C ASP A 143 -14.17 0.71 -3.62
N GLU A 144 -15.37 0.99 -4.11
CA GLU A 144 -16.57 0.20 -3.80
C GLU A 144 -16.48 -1.23 -4.36
N ALA A 145 -15.74 -1.48 -5.44
CA ALA A 145 -15.60 -2.83 -6.00
C ALA A 145 -14.76 -3.73 -5.09
N GLU A 146 -13.66 -3.20 -4.53
CA GLU A 146 -12.86 -3.89 -3.52
C GLU A 146 -13.67 -4.15 -2.24
N LYS A 147 -14.49 -3.18 -1.80
CA LYS A 147 -15.42 -3.34 -0.67
C LYS A 147 -16.37 -4.51 -0.90
N GLN A 148 -17.05 -4.56 -2.05
CA GLN A 148 -17.98 -5.64 -2.38
C GLN A 148 -17.28 -6.99 -2.52
N SER A 149 -16.07 -7.02 -3.08
CA SER A 149 -15.26 -8.23 -3.15
C SER A 149 -14.92 -8.77 -1.76
N LEU A 150 -14.50 -7.90 -0.84
CA LEU A 150 -14.19 -8.28 0.54
C LEU A 150 -15.43 -8.80 1.29
N LEU A 151 -16.59 -8.14 1.15
CA LEU A 151 -17.85 -8.60 1.73
C LEU A 151 -18.21 -10.03 1.28
N LYS A 152 -18.08 -10.31 -0.03
CA LYS A 152 -18.37 -11.63 -0.58
C LYS A 152 -17.44 -12.70 -0.01
N LYS A 153 -16.13 -12.43 0.05
CA LYS A 153 -15.16 -13.37 0.63
C LYS A 153 -15.42 -13.66 2.11
N LEU A 154 -15.82 -12.65 2.87
CA LEU A 154 -16.15 -12.82 4.28
C LEU A 154 -17.45 -13.60 4.49
N GLU A 155 -18.42 -13.52 3.58
CA GLU A 155 -19.60 -14.38 3.61
C GLU A 155 -19.27 -15.85 3.32
N GLU A 156 -18.40 -16.10 2.34
CA GLU A 156 -17.88 -17.45 2.08
C GLU A 156 -17.14 -18.00 3.30
N LEU A 157 -16.28 -17.19 3.91
CA LEU A 157 -15.59 -17.53 5.16
C LEU A 157 -16.59 -17.84 6.28
N TYR A 158 -17.62 -17.01 6.46
CA TYR A 158 -18.64 -17.22 7.48
C TYR A 158 -19.33 -18.57 7.31
N THR A 159 -19.72 -18.92 6.08
CA THR A 159 -20.33 -20.22 5.76
C THR A 159 -19.41 -21.39 6.11
N ILE A 160 -18.12 -21.28 5.78
CA ILE A 160 -17.11 -22.29 6.10
C ILE A 160 -16.98 -22.47 7.62
N LEU A 161 -16.87 -21.36 8.36
CA LEU A 161 -16.69 -21.38 9.82
C LEU A 161 -17.95 -21.86 10.55
N GLN A 162 -19.14 -21.48 10.07
CA GLN A 162 -20.41 -21.97 10.61
C GLN A 162 -20.52 -23.50 10.46
N GLY A 163 -20.06 -24.06 9.35
CA GLY A 163 -19.99 -25.50 9.13
C GLY A 163 -19.00 -26.25 10.03
N MET A 164 -18.13 -25.54 10.77
CA MET A 164 -17.19 -26.13 11.73
C MET A 164 -17.76 -26.22 13.16
N GLY A 165 -18.98 -25.71 13.40
CA GLY A 165 -19.62 -25.72 14.71
C GLY A 165 -19.12 -24.63 15.65
N GLU A 166 -19.06 -24.91 16.95
CA GLU A 166 -18.61 -23.93 17.94
C GLU A 166 -17.10 -23.70 17.87
N LEU A 167 -16.71 -22.46 17.55
CA LEU A 167 -15.31 -22.04 17.48
C LEU A 167 -14.91 -21.33 18.78
N PRO A 168 -13.93 -21.85 19.53
CA PRO A 168 -13.55 -21.31 20.84
C PRO A 168 -12.68 -20.05 20.72
N ASN A 169 -12.76 -19.19 21.72
CA ASN A 169 -11.76 -18.13 21.92
C ASN A 169 -10.57 -18.75 22.67
N THR A 170 -9.43 -18.84 21.98
CA THR A 170 -8.19 -19.45 22.52
C THR A 170 -7.29 -18.42 23.20
N PHE A 171 -7.70 -17.15 23.23
CA PHE A 171 -6.96 -16.00 23.77
C PHE A 171 -5.58 -15.78 23.14
N LEU A 172 -5.28 -16.44 22.02
CA LEU A 172 -4.11 -16.20 21.20
C LEU A 172 -4.39 -15.09 20.17
N SER A 173 -3.35 -14.71 19.42
CA SER A 173 -3.47 -13.83 18.25
C SER A 173 -4.41 -14.43 17.20
N PHE A 174 -4.87 -13.59 16.27
CA PHE A 174 -5.93 -13.95 15.33
C PHE A 174 -5.61 -15.23 14.53
N GLU A 175 -4.35 -15.49 14.15
CA GLU A 175 -3.96 -16.68 13.36
C GLU A 175 -4.32 -18.00 14.07
N SER A 176 -4.32 -17.97 15.41
CA SER A 176 -4.62 -19.11 16.27
C SER A 176 -5.92 -18.94 17.04
N ASN A 177 -6.79 -18.00 16.65
CA ASN A 177 -8.03 -17.71 17.36
C ASN A 177 -9.24 -17.78 16.42
N PRO A 178 -9.85 -18.96 16.26
CA PRO A 178 -10.92 -19.15 15.28
C PRO A 178 -12.18 -18.36 15.63
N ARG A 179 -12.37 -18.01 16.92
CA ARG A 179 -13.49 -17.15 17.33
C ARG A 179 -13.37 -15.73 16.78
N MET A 180 -12.16 -15.17 16.69
CA MET A 180 -11.98 -13.83 16.10
C MET A 180 -12.40 -13.84 14.62
N TRP A 181 -11.98 -14.85 13.87
CA TRP A 181 -12.34 -15.02 12.46
C TRP A 181 -13.85 -15.15 12.28
N PHE A 182 -14.49 -15.96 13.14
CA PHE A 182 -15.93 -16.15 13.11
C PHE A 182 -16.68 -14.84 13.37
N LEU A 183 -16.27 -14.08 14.38
CA LEU A 183 -16.90 -12.80 14.70
C LEU A 183 -16.73 -11.78 13.57
N ILE A 184 -15.54 -11.72 12.97
CA ILE A 184 -15.26 -10.84 11.82
C ILE A 184 -16.12 -11.21 10.61
N ALA A 185 -16.20 -12.50 10.27
CA ALA A 185 -16.97 -12.97 9.13
C ALA A 185 -18.49 -12.82 9.35
N ARG A 186 -18.97 -13.07 10.57
CA ARG A 186 -20.38 -12.92 10.96
C ARG A 186 -20.84 -11.47 10.88
N ASP A 187 -20.10 -10.55 11.50
CA ASP A 187 -20.44 -9.12 11.54
C ASP A 187 -19.71 -8.33 10.43
N ARG A 188 -19.45 -8.97 9.28
CA ARG A 188 -18.59 -8.46 8.20
C ARG A 188 -18.94 -7.06 7.72
N GLU A 189 -20.22 -6.72 7.62
CA GLU A 189 -20.66 -5.41 7.14
C GLU A 189 -20.14 -4.28 8.04
N GLU A 190 -20.20 -4.49 9.35
CA GLU A 190 -19.72 -3.52 10.33
C GLU A 190 -18.22 -3.30 10.21
N TYR A 191 -17.42 -4.37 10.14
CA TYR A 191 -15.97 -4.24 10.04
C TYR A 191 -15.53 -3.67 8.69
N VAL A 192 -16.16 -4.08 7.59
CA VAL A 192 -15.85 -3.54 6.26
C VAL A 192 -16.23 -2.06 6.18
N ASN A 193 -17.35 -1.64 6.77
CA ASN A 193 -17.71 -0.23 6.84
C ASN A 193 -16.75 0.58 7.72
N CYS A 194 -16.26 0.01 8.83
CA CYS A 194 -15.18 0.64 9.59
C CYS A 194 -13.90 0.79 8.76
N LEU A 195 -13.50 -0.23 8.00
CA LEU A 195 -12.32 -0.17 7.12
C LEU A 195 -12.48 0.87 6.01
N ALA A 196 -13.70 1.05 5.48
CA ALA A 196 -14.01 2.05 4.47
C ALA A 196 -13.80 3.50 4.94
N LEU A 197 -13.75 3.74 6.26
CA LEU A 197 -13.45 5.06 6.84
C LEU A 197 -11.94 5.32 6.96
N VAL A 198 -11.09 4.30 6.77
CA VAL A 198 -9.65 4.45 6.86
C VAL A 198 -9.14 5.15 5.60
N LYS A 199 -8.58 6.35 5.78
CA LYS A 199 -8.01 7.14 4.67
C LYS A 199 -6.75 6.47 4.13
N ASP A 200 -6.55 6.57 2.82
CA ASP A 200 -5.33 6.13 2.15
C ASP A 200 -4.12 6.97 2.65
N PRO A 201 -3.14 6.36 3.33
CA PRO A 201 -2.00 7.07 3.89
C PRO A 201 -1.04 7.62 2.83
N ASP A 202 -0.99 7.02 1.64
CA ASP A 202 -0.11 7.48 0.55
C ASP A 202 -0.66 8.72 -0.15
N LYS A 203 -1.99 8.88 -0.23
CA LYS A 203 -2.60 10.10 -0.80
C LYS A 203 -2.13 11.35 -0.05
N GLY A 204 -2.16 11.33 1.29
CA GLY A 204 -1.69 12.46 2.09
C GLY A 204 -0.22 12.83 1.82
N ARG A 205 0.66 11.81 1.77
CA ARG A 205 2.08 11.99 1.49
C ARG A 205 2.35 12.58 0.10
N ILE A 206 1.63 12.13 -0.92
CA ILE A 206 1.76 12.65 -2.29
C ILE A 206 1.28 14.09 -2.37
N VAL A 207 0.15 14.41 -1.73
CA VAL A 207 -0.36 15.79 -1.65
C VAL A 207 0.65 16.70 -0.97
N ASP A 208 1.23 16.30 0.15
CA ASP A 208 2.26 17.08 0.85
C ASP A 208 3.49 17.33 -0.02
N MET A 209 3.90 16.34 -0.82
CA MET A 209 4.99 16.50 -1.79
C MET A 209 4.63 17.55 -2.86
N TYR A 210 3.42 17.51 -3.41
CA TYR A 210 2.98 18.49 -4.40
C TYR A 210 2.85 19.89 -3.81
N LEU A 211 2.35 20.03 -2.58
CA LEU A 211 2.29 21.32 -1.88
C LEU A 211 3.68 21.94 -1.70
N LYS A 212 4.69 21.11 -1.38
CA LYS A 212 6.10 21.58 -1.31
C LYS A 212 6.62 22.06 -2.68
N GLU A 213 6.34 21.34 -3.75
CA GLU A 213 6.75 21.75 -5.09
C GLU A 213 6.04 23.02 -5.57
N ILE A 214 4.74 23.18 -5.25
CA ILE A 214 3.97 24.41 -5.52
C ILE A 214 4.60 25.60 -4.77
N GLU A 215 4.99 25.43 -3.51
CA GLU A 215 5.62 26.49 -2.72
C GLU A 215 7.02 26.87 -3.25
N LYS A 216 7.79 25.90 -3.76
CA LYS A 216 9.05 26.20 -4.47
C LYS A 216 8.80 27.00 -5.74
N SER A 217 7.81 26.62 -6.56
CA SER A 217 7.41 27.39 -7.74
C SER A 217 6.97 28.80 -7.36
N LYS A 218 6.24 28.97 -6.25
CA LYS A 218 5.83 30.28 -5.75
C LYS A 218 7.02 31.15 -5.37
N THR A 219 7.98 30.59 -4.64
CA THR A 219 9.23 31.28 -4.27
C THR A 219 10.02 31.71 -5.52
N ALA A 220 10.12 30.85 -6.54
CA ALA A 220 10.75 31.19 -7.81
C ALA A 220 10.06 32.39 -8.48
N ALA A 221 8.73 32.37 -8.58
CA ALA A 221 7.96 33.44 -9.18
C ALA A 221 8.07 34.76 -8.41
N GLN A 222 8.14 34.72 -7.07
CA GLN A 222 8.35 35.91 -6.24
C GLN A 222 9.70 36.59 -6.56
N ASN A 223 10.75 35.78 -6.69
CA ASN A 223 12.12 36.24 -6.94
C ASN A 223 12.37 36.61 -8.41
N PHE A 224 11.47 36.26 -9.33
CA PHE A 224 11.63 36.59 -10.74
C PHE A 224 11.41 38.08 -10.99
N THR A 225 12.40 38.72 -11.64
CA THR A 225 12.42 40.15 -11.95
C THR A 225 12.17 40.46 -13.44
N GLY A 226 11.93 39.44 -14.27
CA GLY A 226 11.82 39.58 -15.73
C GLY A 226 13.07 39.08 -16.46
N GLY A 227 12.94 38.83 -17.77
CA GLY A 227 14.01 38.35 -18.63
C GLY A 227 13.64 37.13 -19.46
N THR A 228 14.63 36.33 -19.83
CA THR A 228 14.46 35.15 -20.70
C THR A 228 14.54 33.81 -20.00
N ASP A 229 14.88 33.80 -18.71
CA ASP A 229 15.04 32.60 -17.89
C ASP A 229 14.77 32.93 -16.41
N GLY A 230 14.70 31.92 -15.55
CA GLY A 230 14.63 32.07 -14.09
C GLY A 230 13.23 31.88 -13.51
N LEU A 231 12.18 32.14 -14.29
CA LEU A 231 10.80 31.92 -13.80
C LEU A 231 10.51 30.44 -13.54
N TYR A 232 11.12 29.53 -14.30
CA TYR A 232 10.91 28.07 -14.20
C TYR A 232 12.05 27.30 -13.51
N ASN A 233 13.05 27.99 -12.93
CA ASN A 233 14.29 27.36 -12.46
C ASN A 233 14.22 26.65 -11.09
N ALA A 234 13.14 26.81 -10.30
CA ALA A 234 13.07 26.23 -8.93
C ALA A 234 11.93 25.22 -8.68
N GLY A 235 11.13 24.89 -9.70
CA GLY A 235 10.05 23.92 -9.60
C GLY A 235 9.54 23.57 -10.99
N SER A 236 8.87 22.42 -11.15
CA SER A 236 8.44 22.02 -12.49
C SER A 236 7.47 23.06 -13.08
N PHE A 237 7.80 23.55 -14.29
CA PHE A 237 6.98 24.45 -15.12
C PHE A 237 5.49 24.11 -15.07
N GLU A 238 5.19 22.81 -15.01
CA GLU A 238 3.88 22.22 -14.85
C GLU A 238 3.01 22.83 -13.74
N TRP A 239 3.56 23.15 -12.56
CA TRP A 239 2.77 23.71 -11.46
C TRP A 239 2.29 25.12 -11.76
N MET A 240 3.13 25.94 -12.40
CA MET A 240 2.72 27.26 -12.86
C MET A 240 1.69 27.15 -13.97
N TYR A 241 1.84 26.20 -14.90
CA TYR A 241 0.86 25.97 -15.94
C TYR A 241 -0.49 25.57 -15.34
N ARG A 242 -0.52 24.63 -14.39
CA ARG A 242 -1.75 24.22 -13.67
C ARG A 242 -2.33 25.34 -12.81
N ALA A 243 -1.52 26.26 -12.29
CA ALA A 243 -2.02 27.43 -11.58
C ALA A 243 -2.75 28.39 -12.54
N LEU A 244 -2.20 28.59 -13.74
CA LEU A 244 -2.67 29.59 -14.72
C LEU A 244 -3.75 29.08 -15.68
N SER A 245 -3.85 27.76 -15.89
CA SER A 245 -4.81 27.10 -16.78
C SER A 245 -5.78 26.20 -15.99
N PRO A 246 -7.04 26.64 -15.79
CA PRO A 246 -8.07 25.84 -15.11
C PRO A 246 -8.29 24.43 -15.70
N SER A 247 -8.20 24.28 -17.01
CA SER A 247 -8.36 23.00 -17.73
C SER A 247 -7.20 22.06 -17.42
N ARG A 248 -5.95 22.54 -17.45
CA ARG A 248 -4.78 21.74 -17.04
C ARG A 248 -4.84 21.34 -15.57
N ARG A 249 -5.31 22.24 -14.71
CA ARG A 249 -5.58 21.91 -13.30
C ARG A 249 -6.59 20.78 -13.16
N THR A 250 -7.71 20.91 -13.87
CA THR A 250 -8.81 19.94 -13.83
C THR A 250 -8.38 18.59 -14.38
N GLU A 251 -7.65 18.58 -15.51
CA GLU A 251 -7.07 17.38 -16.10
C GLU A 251 -6.12 16.69 -15.12
N PHE A 252 -5.20 17.43 -14.49
CA PHE A 252 -4.29 16.89 -13.49
C PHE A 252 -5.02 16.24 -12.31
N ILE A 253 -6.00 16.91 -11.71
CA ILE A 253 -6.76 16.35 -10.59
C ILE A 253 -7.50 15.07 -11.04
N LYS A 254 -8.06 15.07 -12.25
CA LYS A 254 -8.76 13.90 -12.82
C LYS A 254 -7.85 12.70 -13.07
N THR A 255 -6.57 12.90 -13.41
CA THR A 255 -5.63 11.79 -13.61
C THR A 255 -5.15 11.17 -12.30
N GLN A 256 -5.37 11.82 -11.15
CA GLN A 256 -5.02 11.25 -9.86
C GLN A 256 -6.16 10.36 -9.34
N THR A 257 -5.92 9.05 -9.32
CA THR A 257 -6.91 8.05 -8.91
C THR A 257 -7.44 8.33 -7.49
N GLY A 258 -8.76 8.46 -7.38
CA GLY A 258 -9.47 8.64 -6.11
C GLY A 258 -9.24 9.99 -5.43
N TRP A 259 -8.75 11.02 -6.15
CA TRP A 259 -8.65 12.39 -5.62
C TRP A 259 -9.91 13.20 -5.88
N ASN A 260 -10.58 12.98 -7.02
CA ASN A 260 -11.83 13.69 -7.35
C ASN A 260 -12.91 13.53 -6.27
N ASP A 261 -12.90 12.41 -5.55
CA ASP A 261 -13.86 12.09 -4.50
C ASP A 261 -13.41 12.56 -3.10
N ASP A 262 -12.18 13.06 -2.97
CA ASP A 262 -11.62 13.60 -1.73
C ASP A 262 -11.65 15.14 -1.75
N ALA A 263 -12.79 15.70 -1.34
CA ALA A 263 -13.03 17.14 -1.33
C ALA A 263 -12.00 17.93 -0.50
N GLU A 264 -11.42 17.32 0.54
CA GLU A 264 -10.41 17.96 1.40
C GLU A 264 -9.09 18.11 0.65
N ILE A 265 -8.62 17.05 -0.02
CA ILE A 265 -7.40 17.07 -0.85
C ILE A 265 -7.56 18.07 -2.00
N VAL A 266 -8.69 18.01 -2.72
CA VAL A 266 -8.96 18.89 -3.86
C VAL A 266 -8.98 20.36 -3.41
N ALA A 267 -9.63 20.67 -2.29
CA ALA A 267 -9.66 22.03 -1.75
C ALA A 267 -8.25 22.54 -1.37
N LYS A 268 -7.42 21.71 -0.71
CA LYS A 268 -6.04 22.07 -0.35
C LYS A 268 -5.19 22.39 -1.58
N LEU A 269 -5.22 21.53 -2.59
CA LEU A 269 -4.44 21.73 -3.82
C LEU A 269 -4.93 22.93 -4.62
N ASN A 270 -6.25 23.09 -4.77
CA ASN A 270 -6.81 24.25 -5.47
C ASN A 270 -6.40 25.56 -4.80
N LYS A 271 -6.49 25.63 -3.47
CA LYS A 271 -6.02 26.80 -2.72
C LYS A 271 -4.55 27.10 -2.98
N ALA A 272 -3.67 26.10 -2.91
CA ALA A 272 -2.24 26.30 -3.14
C ALA A 272 -1.94 26.78 -4.58
N LEU A 273 -2.66 26.24 -5.57
CA LEU A 273 -2.54 26.66 -6.97
C LEU A 273 -3.12 28.06 -7.23
N ASP A 274 -4.15 28.48 -6.49
CA ASP A 274 -4.69 29.85 -6.55
C ASP A 274 -3.72 30.86 -5.90
N ASP A 275 -3.11 30.48 -4.78
CA ASP A 275 -2.06 31.27 -4.14
C ASP A 275 -0.85 31.42 -5.08
N LEU A 276 -0.47 30.35 -5.79
CA LEU A 276 0.58 30.39 -6.82
C LEU A 276 0.18 31.27 -8.01
N LYS A 277 -1.06 31.14 -8.50
CA LYS A 277 -1.59 31.96 -9.62
C LYS A 277 -1.45 33.45 -9.34
N THR A 278 -1.79 33.88 -8.13
CA THR A 278 -1.72 35.30 -7.70
C THR A 278 -0.30 35.87 -7.85
N VAL A 279 0.73 35.05 -7.61
CA VAL A 279 2.14 35.45 -7.74
C VAL A 279 2.61 35.32 -9.19
N CYS A 280 2.32 34.21 -9.86
CA CYS A 280 2.85 33.90 -11.18
C CYS A 280 2.22 34.76 -12.29
N ALA A 281 0.91 35.02 -12.23
CA ALA A 281 0.19 35.73 -13.29
C ALA A 281 0.83 37.08 -13.71
N PRO A 282 1.16 37.99 -12.77
CA PRO A 282 1.84 39.25 -13.14
C PRO A 282 3.29 39.07 -13.59
N LYS A 283 3.89 37.90 -13.35
CA LYS A 283 5.30 37.62 -13.64
C LYS A 283 5.50 36.98 -15.01
N VAL A 284 4.55 36.16 -15.49
CA VAL A 284 4.63 35.53 -16.82
C VAL A 284 4.77 36.56 -17.93
N SER A 285 4.08 37.70 -17.83
CA SER A 285 4.19 38.78 -18.84
C SER A 285 5.60 39.37 -18.97
N LEU A 286 6.43 39.24 -17.93
CA LEU A 286 7.83 39.69 -17.89
C LEU A 286 8.80 38.65 -18.45
N LEU A 287 8.34 37.41 -18.64
CA LEU A 287 9.13 36.35 -19.26
C LEU A 287 9.00 36.45 -20.78
N LYS A 288 10.11 36.69 -21.46
CA LYS A 288 10.20 36.82 -22.92
C LYS A 288 11.05 35.67 -23.46
N MET A 289 10.74 35.18 -24.66
CA MET A 289 11.65 34.25 -25.33
C MET A 289 12.89 35.00 -25.81
N SER A 290 14.08 34.41 -25.66
CA SER A 290 15.32 35.00 -26.19
C SER A 290 15.26 35.09 -27.71
N ASP A 291 15.69 36.21 -28.28
CA ASP A 291 15.75 36.40 -29.72
C ASP A 291 16.71 35.42 -30.41
N ASP A 292 17.75 34.95 -29.70
CA ASP A 292 18.72 33.98 -30.20
C ASP A 292 18.08 32.62 -30.54
N LEU A 293 16.95 32.28 -29.89
CA LEU A 293 16.20 31.06 -30.21
C LEU A 293 15.61 31.10 -31.63
N PHE A 294 15.52 32.28 -32.23
CA PHE A 294 14.95 32.50 -33.55
C PHE A 294 15.98 33.03 -34.55
N LYS A 295 17.27 32.93 -34.22
CA LYS A 295 18.37 33.53 -34.97
C LYS A 295 18.44 33.05 -36.41
N TYR A 296 18.20 31.76 -36.63
CA TYR A 296 18.30 31.14 -37.95
C TYR A 296 16.93 30.86 -38.55
N ARG A 297 16.82 30.99 -39.87
CA ARG A 297 15.60 30.69 -40.62
C ARG A 297 15.81 29.46 -41.48
N ASP A 298 14.84 28.55 -41.45
CA ASP A 298 14.85 27.32 -42.23
C ASP A 298 13.41 26.99 -42.60
N ALA A 299 13.01 27.42 -43.80
CA ALA A 299 11.62 27.29 -44.24
C ALA A 299 11.11 25.84 -44.25
N ALA A 300 11.99 24.87 -44.56
CA ALA A 300 11.62 23.46 -44.59
C ALA A 300 11.37 22.93 -43.17
N SER A 301 12.29 23.22 -42.23
CA SER A 301 12.14 22.82 -40.82
C SER A 301 10.95 23.53 -40.15
N GLU A 302 10.75 24.81 -40.44
CA GLU A 302 9.60 25.59 -39.95
C GLU A 302 8.26 25.05 -40.46
N ALA A 303 8.20 24.61 -41.71
CA ALA A 303 7.00 23.96 -42.25
C ALA A 303 6.70 22.64 -41.52
N VAL A 304 7.72 21.84 -41.23
CA VAL A 304 7.58 20.61 -40.43
C VAL A 304 7.04 20.91 -39.04
N MET A 305 7.56 21.94 -38.36
CA MET A 305 7.06 22.36 -37.04
C MET A 305 5.58 22.79 -37.10
N LYS A 306 5.21 23.63 -38.07
CA LYS A 306 3.83 24.12 -38.22
C LYS A 306 2.85 22.99 -38.51
N ASN A 307 3.22 22.07 -39.40
CA ASN A 307 2.38 20.92 -39.77
C ASN A 307 2.19 19.91 -38.63
N HIS A 308 3.06 19.92 -37.62
CA HIS A 308 2.92 19.05 -36.45
C HIS A 308 1.80 19.51 -35.50
N LEU A 309 1.39 20.77 -35.55
CA LEU A 309 0.41 21.33 -34.63
C LEU A 309 -1.02 20.94 -35.03
N LYS A 310 -1.76 20.34 -34.11
CA LYS A 310 -3.09 19.75 -34.36
C LYS A 310 -4.22 20.76 -34.60
N ASN A 311 -4.06 22.03 -34.20
CA ASN A 311 -5.11 23.07 -34.27
C ASN A 311 -4.60 24.37 -34.92
N PRO A 312 -4.20 24.37 -36.20
CA PRO A 312 -3.66 25.57 -36.85
C PRO A 312 -4.58 26.79 -36.87
N PRO A 313 -5.93 26.71 -36.96
CA PRO A 313 -6.78 27.91 -37.11
C PRO A 313 -6.81 28.83 -35.89
N THR A 314 -6.62 28.30 -34.69
CA THR A 314 -6.67 29.08 -33.43
C THR A 314 -5.30 29.59 -33.00
N LEU A 315 -4.24 29.18 -33.71
CA LEU A 315 -2.85 29.51 -33.39
C LEU A 315 -2.39 30.73 -34.19
N LYS A 316 -2.15 31.83 -33.47
CA LYS A 316 -1.42 32.98 -34.00
C LYS A 316 0.07 32.80 -33.74
N ILE A 317 0.85 32.56 -34.79
CA ILE A 317 2.31 32.46 -34.70
C ILE A 317 2.88 33.88 -34.66
N MET A 318 3.53 34.24 -33.55
CA MET A 318 4.17 35.54 -33.36
C MET A 318 5.61 35.53 -33.89
N LYS A 319 6.36 34.47 -33.60
CA LYS A 319 7.74 34.27 -34.06
C LYS A 319 8.02 32.79 -34.28
N THR A 320 8.88 32.47 -35.24
CA THR A 320 9.34 31.10 -35.51
C THR A 320 10.76 31.16 -36.03
N GLY A 321 11.56 30.13 -35.76
CA GLY A 321 12.95 30.06 -36.20
C GLY A 321 13.66 28.87 -35.60
N MET A 322 14.98 28.83 -35.84
CA MET A 322 15.87 27.78 -35.37
C MET A 322 16.97 28.37 -34.50
N SER A 323 17.35 27.62 -33.46
CA SER A 323 18.54 27.93 -32.64
C SER A 323 19.83 27.44 -33.32
N ASP A 324 19.72 26.43 -34.18
CA ASP A 324 20.85 25.82 -34.89
C ASP A 324 20.81 26.18 -36.38
N ASN A 325 21.93 26.71 -36.90
CA ASN A 325 22.09 26.95 -38.34
C ASN A 325 22.22 25.63 -39.12
N ASP A 326 23.04 24.74 -38.58
CA ASP A 326 23.44 23.48 -39.19
C ASP A 326 22.81 22.29 -38.49
N TRP A 327 22.79 21.14 -39.18
CA TRP A 327 22.31 19.90 -38.60
C TRP A 327 23.33 19.34 -37.60
N LEU A 328 22.88 19.10 -36.37
CA LEU A 328 23.66 18.39 -35.35
C LEU A 328 23.54 16.89 -35.58
N ILE A 329 24.63 16.14 -35.48
CA ILE A 329 24.65 14.68 -35.76
C ILE A 329 24.78 13.92 -34.45
N ALA A 330 23.78 13.07 -34.16
CA ALA A 330 23.87 12.09 -33.08
C ALA A 330 24.52 10.80 -33.60
N LYS A 331 25.46 10.26 -32.84
CA LYS A 331 26.22 9.05 -33.18
C LYS A 331 26.06 8.01 -32.08
N ASN A 332 26.20 6.74 -32.44
CA ASN A 332 26.37 5.67 -31.45
C ASN A 332 27.82 5.61 -30.94
N ASP A 333 28.09 4.66 -30.04
CA ASP A 333 29.40 4.47 -29.40
C ASP A 333 30.53 4.12 -30.40
N TYR A 334 30.19 3.69 -31.60
CA TYR A 334 31.14 3.39 -32.68
C TYR A 334 31.34 4.58 -33.64
N GLY A 335 30.78 5.75 -33.34
CA GLY A 335 30.87 6.94 -34.18
C GLY A 335 29.99 6.91 -35.43
N ILE A 336 29.09 5.93 -35.55
CA ILE A 336 28.17 5.79 -36.68
C ILE A 336 26.97 6.73 -36.48
N PRO A 337 26.62 7.58 -37.46
CA PRO A 337 25.43 8.42 -37.37
C PRO A 337 24.15 7.60 -37.16
N LEU A 338 23.31 8.06 -36.24
CA LEU A 338 21.98 7.50 -35.98
C LEU A 338 20.89 8.38 -36.58
N TYR A 339 21.02 9.69 -36.38
CA TYR A 339 20.12 10.71 -36.90
C TYR A 339 20.83 12.06 -36.87
N ARG A 340 20.25 13.01 -37.58
CA ARG A 340 20.61 14.42 -37.42
C ARG A 340 19.40 15.23 -36.97
N TYR A 341 19.65 16.30 -36.23
CA TYR A 341 18.58 17.13 -35.69
C TYR A 341 18.93 18.63 -35.70
N LYS A 342 17.88 19.45 -35.63
CA LYS A 342 17.95 20.89 -35.36
C LYS A 342 16.93 21.26 -34.29
N ARG A 343 17.25 22.24 -33.46
CA ARG A 343 16.32 22.79 -32.46
C ARG A 343 15.61 23.99 -33.05
N GLY A 344 14.28 23.93 -33.05
CA GLY A 344 13.39 24.97 -33.56
C GLY A 344 12.47 25.48 -32.48
N GLN A 345 12.01 26.72 -32.62
CA GLN A 345 11.14 27.36 -31.65
C GLN A 345 10.01 28.11 -32.34
N MET A 346 8.84 28.09 -31.72
CA MET A 346 7.70 28.91 -32.11
C MET A 346 7.14 29.64 -30.89
N TRP A 347 6.98 30.95 -31.01
CA TRP A 347 6.25 31.75 -30.03
C TRP A 347 4.84 31.97 -30.56
N VAL A 348 3.84 31.44 -29.88
CA VAL A 348 2.46 31.40 -30.38
C VAL A 348 1.47 31.93 -29.35
N LYS A 349 0.33 32.44 -29.81
CA LYS A 349 -0.88 32.64 -28.99
C LYS A 349 -1.96 31.73 -29.52
N ASN A 350 -2.53 30.89 -28.67
CA ASN A 350 -3.70 30.10 -29.00
C ASN A 350 -4.94 30.74 -28.39
N SER A 351 -5.95 31.05 -29.20
CA SER A 351 -7.22 31.62 -28.70
C SER A 351 -8.10 30.59 -28.00
N ALA A 352 -7.83 29.30 -28.20
CA ALA A 352 -8.55 28.20 -27.55
C ALA A 352 -8.00 27.89 -26.14
N ASP A 353 -6.86 28.44 -25.76
CA ASP A 353 -6.31 28.25 -24.42
C ASP A 353 -7.12 29.06 -23.41
N ASP A 354 -7.38 28.48 -22.25
CA ASP A 354 -8.08 29.10 -21.12
C ASP A 354 -7.17 29.99 -20.25
N HIS A 355 -5.95 30.23 -20.72
CA HIS A 355 -4.98 31.12 -20.12
C HIS A 355 -4.65 32.27 -21.09
N GLY A 356 -4.45 33.46 -20.53
CA GLY A 356 -4.25 34.69 -21.30
C GLY A 356 -2.88 34.81 -21.99
N TYR A 357 -1.99 33.85 -21.81
CA TYR A 357 -0.56 33.98 -22.14
C TYR A 357 -0.19 33.40 -23.50
N CYS A 358 1.00 33.72 -23.97
CA CYS A 358 1.59 33.09 -25.14
C CYS A 358 2.33 31.81 -24.71
N LYS A 359 2.64 30.95 -25.69
CA LYS A 359 3.40 29.72 -25.49
C LYS A 359 4.69 29.77 -26.29
N GLY A 360 5.78 29.37 -25.65
CA GLY A 360 7.01 28.98 -26.30
C GLY A 360 6.95 27.48 -26.57
N LEU A 361 6.97 27.11 -27.84
CA LEU A 361 7.01 25.73 -28.29
C LEU A 361 8.43 25.42 -28.73
N TYR A 362 9.07 24.44 -28.10
CA TYR A 362 10.46 24.05 -28.39
C TYR A 362 10.47 22.69 -29.07
N PHE A 363 10.88 22.64 -30.32
CA PHE A 363 10.86 21.46 -31.17
C PHE A 363 12.25 20.90 -31.39
N VAL A 364 12.33 19.58 -31.53
CA VAL A 364 13.46 18.89 -32.16
C VAL A 364 13.01 18.35 -33.50
N VAL A 365 13.48 18.98 -34.58
CA VAL A 365 13.28 18.50 -35.95
C VAL A 365 14.38 17.50 -36.25
N ARG A 366 14.01 16.29 -36.68
CA ARG A 366 14.91 15.14 -36.83
C ARG A 366 14.81 14.54 -38.22
N GLN A 367 15.94 14.01 -38.72
CA GLN A 367 16.00 13.11 -39.86
C GLN A 367 16.79 11.86 -39.48
N ASP A 368 16.20 10.70 -39.69
CA ASP A 368 16.85 9.42 -39.39
C ASP A 368 17.89 9.06 -40.45
N TYR A 369 18.99 8.48 -40.01
CA TYR A 369 20.06 8.03 -40.90
C TYR A 369 19.61 6.80 -41.69
N SER A 370 19.67 6.89 -43.02
CA SER A 370 19.24 5.81 -43.94
C SER A 370 20.40 4.99 -44.51
N GLY A 371 21.63 5.22 -44.05
CA GLY A 371 22.83 4.57 -44.57
C GLY A 371 23.49 5.32 -45.74
N GLY A 372 24.73 4.99 -46.05
CA GLY A 372 25.46 5.56 -47.19
C GLY A 372 25.64 7.09 -47.16
N GLY A 373 25.66 7.72 -45.98
CA GLY A 373 25.74 9.18 -45.86
C GLY A 373 24.42 9.93 -46.09
N THR A 374 23.31 9.20 -46.23
CA THR A 374 21.98 9.78 -46.53
C THR A 374 21.07 9.82 -45.30
N TYR A 375 20.07 10.71 -45.34
CA TYR A 375 19.08 10.90 -44.27
C TYR A 375 17.67 10.95 -44.87
N GLY A 376 16.70 10.44 -44.11
CA GLY A 376 15.29 10.39 -44.50
C GLY A 376 14.55 11.74 -44.40
N ALA A 377 13.23 11.69 -44.46
CA ALA A 377 12.37 12.87 -44.36
C ALA A 377 12.42 13.50 -42.95
N SER A 378 12.31 14.83 -42.90
CA SER A 378 12.24 15.59 -41.65
C SER A 378 10.92 15.38 -40.94
N HIS A 379 10.97 15.18 -39.62
CA HIS A 379 9.79 15.11 -38.76
C HIS A 379 10.09 15.74 -37.39
N VAL A 380 9.04 16.09 -36.63
CA VAL A 380 9.18 16.48 -35.23
C VAL A 380 9.33 15.21 -34.39
N ASN A 381 10.45 15.07 -33.68
CA ASN A 381 10.70 13.96 -32.77
C ASN A 381 9.96 14.16 -31.43
N ASN A 382 10.05 15.37 -30.89
CA ASN A 382 9.35 15.79 -29.69
C ASN A 382 9.25 17.33 -29.65
N TYR A 383 8.34 17.82 -28.82
CA TYR A 383 8.33 19.22 -28.42
C TYR A 383 7.88 19.38 -26.97
N ILE A 384 8.28 20.48 -26.35
CA ILE A 384 7.81 20.92 -25.03
C ILE A 384 7.11 22.27 -25.16
N GLU A 385 6.15 22.53 -24.28
CA GLU A 385 5.44 23.80 -24.20
C GLU A 385 5.83 24.51 -22.91
N GLU A 386 6.04 25.81 -23.00
CA GLU A 386 6.23 26.69 -21.86
C GLU A 386 5.36 27.94 -22.01
N LEU A 387 4.93 28.55 -20.90
CA LEU A 387 4.16 29.79 -20.92
C LEU A 387 5.12 30.97 -21.00
N TYR A 388 4.76 31.99 -21.77
CA TYR A 388 5.53 33.22 -21.91
C TYR A 388 4.59 34.41 -21.93
N GLY A 389 5.12 35.59 -21.62
CA GLY A 389 4.47 36.84 -21.96
C GLY A 389 4.18 36.89 -23.46
N CYS A 390 3.22 37.70 -23.88
CA CYS A 390 3.06 37.97 -25.30
C CYS A 390 4.01 39.13 -25.72
N PRO A 391 4.46 39.15 -26.98
CA PRO A 391 5.35 40.20 -27.50
C PRO A 391 4.78 41.59 -27.30
#